data_AF-A0A0K2RWM6-F1
#
_entry.id   AF-A0A0K2RWM6-F1
#
_cell.length_a   1.000
_cell.length_b   1.000
_cell.length_c   1.000
_cell.angle_alpha   90.00
_cell.angle_beta   90.00
_cell.angle_gamma   90.00
#
_symmetry.space_group_name_H-M   'P 1'
#
loop_
_entity.id
_entity.type
_entity.pdbx_description
1 polymer ?
#
loop_
_entity_poly.entity_id
_entity_poly.type
_entity_poly.pdbx_seq_one_letter_code
_entity_poly.pdbx_strand_id
1 'polypeptide(L)'
;MAAPNLPGTLPTPNYRPTYRSNGACEDLVQLVAPYSLSRAQLAEATGIADEATVNSWVEQCRPDLAADAPAPLEPVLRYLDETYLPDPANWPGDNAYDEFVLENIAARMLARVVAESFGADRSGNYRDLLALIATLVLIARCWAGTDEAFLTLLNAEPTAEAEEYLQEATANAPESLYPLLTELLLPALREARGIFIAADAHLLTGYALAAGYFAGEHPYETLNGIHVSLADADRTLPDDELMTRVEDVLKANFQAARSEVGAADENQEPHHVTLPGNRDGYETAAHLIAALPQAHDVIAFSTPPGEGTNALADDRRAAFTLYLCYLLLGDDDSLEQHAAELYRASREG
;
A
#
# COMPACT_ATOMS: atom_id res chain seq x y z
N MET A 1 -12.50 11.10 -24.79
CA MET A 1 -11.57 9.95 -24.78
C MET A 1 -10.35 10.39 -24.00
N ALA A 2 -10.34 10.13 -22.69
CA ALA A 2 -9.11 10.20 -21.91
C ALA A 2 -8.36 8.89 -22.15
N ALA A 3 -7.08 8.95 -22.51
CA ALA A 3 -6.24 7.77 -22.46
C ALA A 3 -6.06 7.40 -21.00
N PRO A 4 -6.31 6.15 -20.58
CA PRO A 4 -5.95 5.72 -19.25
C PRO A 4 -4.42 5.67 -19.23
N ASN A 5 -3.78 6.62 -18.57
CA ASN A 5 -2.39 6.43 -18.20
C ASN A 5 -2.41 5.28 -17.19
N LEU A 6 -1.89 4.13 -17.58
CA LEU A 6 -1.70 2.99 -16.68
C LEU A 6 -0.91 3.48 -15.45
N PRO A 7 -1.26 3.03 -14.24
CA PRO A 7 -0.44 3.27 -13.05
C PRO A 7 1.02 2.94 -13.33
N GLY A 8 1.90 3.92 -13.10
CA GLY A 8 3.34 3.82 -13.36
C GLY A 8 3.80 4.12 -14.80
N THR A 9 2.95 4.59 -15.72
CA THR A 9 3.45 5.27 -16.93
C THR A 9 3.84 6.70 -16.59
N LEU A 10 5.06 7.11 -16.98
CA LEU A 10 5.55 8.47 -16.76
C LEU A 10 4.46 9.47 -17.21
N PRO A 11 4.10 10.44 -16.37
CA PRO A 11 3.06 11.40 -16.69
C PRO A 11 3.44 12.10 -18.00
N THR A 12 2.44 12.36 -18.85
CA THR A 12 2.67 13.16 -20.05
C THR A 12 3.35 14.47 -19.65
N PRO A 13 4.25 15.06 -20.46
CA PRO A 13 5.02 16.25 -20.05
C PRO A 13 4.21 17.49 -19.63
N ASN A 14 2.89 17.48 -19.83
CA ASN A 14 1.96 18.54 -19.45
C ASN A 14 0.90 18.06 -18.45
N TYR A 15 1.07 16.89 -17.83
CA TYR A 15 0.18 16.43 -16.79
C TYR A 15 0.26 17.38 -15.60
N ARG A 16 -0.90 17.68 -15.01
CA ARG A 16 -0.97 18.40 -13.74
C ARG A 16 -1.89 17.60 -12.83
N PRO A 17 -1.47 17.31 -11.60
CA PRO A 17 -2.34 16.65 -10.63
C PRO A 17 -3.59 17.51 -10.44
N THR A 18 -4.73 16.87 -10.19
CA THR A 18 -5.96 17.59 -9.84
C THR A 18 -6.43 17.14 -8.49
N TYR A 19 -6.70 18.09 -7.59
CA TYR A 19 -7.41 17.77 -6.36
C TYR A 19 -8.90 17.61 -6.64
N ARG A 20 -9.46 16.46 -6.25
CA ARG A 20 -10.90 16.27 -6.15
C ARG A 20 -11.25 16.14 -4.69
N SER A 21 -12.07 17.08 -4.19
CA SER A 21 -12.66 16.91 -2.87
C SER A 21 -13.46 15.62 -2.88
N ASN A 22 -13.12 14.70 -1.98
CA ASN A 22 -13.57 13.32 -2.07
C ASN A 22 -15.07 13.15 -1.83
N GLY A 23 -15.82 14.17 -1.36
CA GLY A 23 -17.25 14.07 -1.04
C GLY A 23 -17.56 13.12 0.14
N ALA A 24 -16.70 12.14 0.40
CA ALA A 24 -16.57 11.24 1.54
C ALA A 24 -15.73 11.86 2.67
N CYS A 25 -15.59 13.19 2.68
CA CYS A 25 -14.82 13.87 3.71
C CYS A 25 -15.39 13.58 5.11
N GLU A 26 -16.71 13.45 5.27
CA GLU A 26 -17.27 13.09 6.58
C GLU A 26 -16.83 11.71 7.06
N ASP A 27 -16.83 10.69 6.21
CA ASP A 27 -16.45 9.32 6.59
C ASP A 27 -14.94 9.23 6.86
N LEU A 28 -14.11 9.79 5.99
CA LEU A 28 -12.66 9.86 6.19
C LEU A 28 -12.26 10.72 7.40
N VAL A 29 -13.00 11.81 7.67
CA VAL A 29 -12.81 12.65 8.85
C VAL A 29 -13.13 11.87 10.12
N GLN A 30 -14.21 11.08 10.12
CA GLN A 30 -14.55 10.22 11.26
C GLN A 30 -13.45 9.20 11.56
N LEU A 31 -12.81 8.63 10.53
CA LEU A 31 -11.69 7.71 10.70
C LEU A 31 -10.48 8.36 11.37
N VAL A 32 -10.16 9.62 11.06
CA VAL A 32 -8.99 10.32 11.64
C VAL A 32 -9.28 11.02 12.96
N ALA A 33 -10.55 11.29 13.29
CA ALA A 33 -10.97 12.08 14.45
C ALA A 33 -10.39 11.63 15.81
N PRO A 34 -10.20 10.32 16.10
CA PRO A 34 -9.65 9.88 17.38
C PRO A 34 -8.15 10.20 17.57
N TYR A 35 -7.45 10.57 16.50
CA TYR A 35 -6.00 10.59 16.48
C TYR A 35 -5.43 12.01 16.37
N SER A 36 -4.17 12.13 16.81
CA SER A 36 -3.39 13.35 16.75
C SER A 36 -1.95 13.02 16.39
N LEU A 37 -1.28 13.91 15.68
CA LEU A 37 0.13 13.78 15.31
C LEU A 37 0.88 15.08 15.66
N SER A 38 2.18 14.97 15.93
CA SER A 38 3.04 16.16 15.98
C SER A 38 3.06 16.88 14.64
N ARG A 39 3.45 18.16 14.63
CA ARG A 39 3.56 18.96 13.40
C ARG A 39 4.57 18.36 12.42
N ALA A 40 5.69 17.84 12.92
CA ALA A 40 6.67 17.12 12.11
C ALA A 40 6.07 15.84 11.48
N GLN A 41 5.38 15.00 12.27
CA GLN A 41 4.71 13.81 11.75
C GLN A 41 3.60 14.15 10.74
N LEU A 42 2.89 15.26 10.92
CA LEU A 42 1.90 15.75 9.95
C LEU A 42 2.55 16.22 8.65
N ALA A 43 3.69 16.89 8.71
CA ALA A 43 4.45 17.27 7.52
C ALA A 43 4.90 16.02 6.75
N GLU A 44 5.46 15.03 7.44
CA GLU A 44 5.83 13.74 6.86
C GLU A 44 4.63 13.01 6.23
N ALA A 45 3.53 12.91 6.97
CA ALA A 45 2.33 12.20 6.54
C ALA A 45 1.71 12.87 5.31
N THR A 46 1.49 14.18 5.35
CA THR A 46 0.86 14.88 4.23
C THR A 46 1.78 14.96 3.02
N GLY A 47 3.10 15.14 3.20
CA GLY A 47 4.07 15.19 2.12
C GLY A 47 3.95 16.39 1.17
N ILE A 48 2.99 17.30 1.41
CA ILE A 48 2.72 18.48 0.56
C ILE A 48 3.27 19.77 1.15
N ALA A 49 3.73 19.75 2.40
CA ALA A 49 4.12 20.95 3.12
C ALA A 49 5.18 20.65 4.18
N ASP A 50 5.96 21.67 4.52
CA ASP A 50 6.91 21.61 5.62
C ASP A 50 6.24 21.85 6.99
N GLU A 51 7.00 21.63 8.06
CA GLU A 51 6.50 21.78 9.43
C GLU A 51 6.00 23.21 9.73
N ALA A 52 6.62 24.23 9.15
CA ALA A 52 6.23 25.62 9.35
C ALA A 52 4.85 25.92 8.74
N THR A 53 4.61 25.41 7.52
CA THR A 53 3.33 25.52 6.83
C THR A 53 2.26 24.72 7.56
N VAL A 54 2.58 23.50 8.00
CA VAL A 54 1.68 22.68 8.84
C VAL A 54 1.32 23.41 10.14
N ASN A 55 2.27 24.06 10.80
CA ASN A 55 1.98 24.85 12.00
C ASN A 55 0.95 25.97 11.71
N SER A 56 1.04 26.61 10.55
CA SER A 56 0.05 27.63 10.15
C SER A 56 -1.35 27.05 9.93
N TRP A 57 -1.46 25.79 9.47
CA TRP A 57 -2.75 25.10 9.38
C TRP A 57 -3.31 24.82 10.76
N VAL A 58 -2.47 24.31 11.67
CA VAL A 58 -2.85 24.00 13.05
C VAL A 58 -3.34 25.26 13.78
N GLU A 59 -2.66 26.39 13.62
CA GLU A 59 -3.08 27.68 14.20
C GLU A 59 -4.44 28.15 13.67
N GLN A 60 -4.75 27.90 12.39
CA GLN A 60 -6.06 28.22 11.81
C GLN A 60 -7.17 27.30 12.32
N CYS A 61 -6.87 26.02 12.53
CA CYS A 61 -7.85 25.02 12.99
C CYS A 61 -8.07 25.07 14.51
N ARG A 62 -7.01 25.32 15.27
CA ARG A 62 -6.94 25.23 16.74
C ARG A 62 -6.00 26.32 17.29
N PRO A 63 -6.44 27.60 17.29
CA PRO A 63 -5.59 28.73 17.69
C PRO A 63 -5.09 28.66 19.13
N ASP A 64 -5.81 27.96 20.01
CA ASP A 64 -5.46 27.82 21.43
C ASP A 64 -4.64 26.55 21.74
N LEU A 65 -4.27 25.77 20.73
CA LEU A 65 -3.46 24.57 20.92
C LEU A 65 -2.01 24.95 21.26
N ALA A 66 -1.46 24.34 22.30
CA ALA A 66 -0.05 24.56 22.66
C ALA A 66 0.89 24.14 21.51
N ALA A 67 2.04 24.82 21.41
CA ALA A 67 3.00 24.62 20.33
C ALA A 67 3.61 23.20 20.31
N ASP A 68 3.70 22.55 21.48
CA ASP A 68 4.22 21.20 21.67
C ASP A 68 3.11 20.13 21.74
N ALA A 69 1.84 20.52 21.83
CA ALA A 69 0.75 19.57 21.85
C ALA A 69 0.53 18.96 20.44
N PRO A 70 0.31 17.63 20.33
CA PRO A 70 -0.09 16.99 19.08
C PRO A 70 -1.35 17.63 18.50
N ALA A 71 -1.35 17.84 17.19
CA ALA A 71 -2.46 18.42 16.47
C ALA A 71 -3.51 17.35 16.16
N PRO A 72 -4.79 17.60 16.46
CA PRO A 72 -5.87 16.67 16.11
C PRO A 72 -6.01 16.61 14.58
N LEU A 73 -6.16 15.39 14.04
CA LEU A 73 -6.15 15.19 12.60
C LEU A 73 -7.42 15.68 11.92
N GLU A 74 -8.59 15.43 12.50
CA GLU A 74 -9.88 15.82 11.91
C GLU A 74 -9.94 17.32 11.53
N PRO A 75 -9.64 18.28 12.44
CA PRO A 75 -9.72 19.69 12.10
C PRO A 75 -8.75 20.09 10.99
N VAL A 76 -7.56 19.49 10.98
CA VAL A 76 -6.53 19.73 9.96
C VAL A 76 -6.98 19.18 8.61
N LEU A 77 -7.47 17.94 8.56
CA LEU A 77 -7.97 17.32 7.33
C LEU A 77 -9.14 18.13 6.74
N ARG A 78 -10.07 18.57 7.58
CA ARG A 78 -11.19 19.42 7.15
C ARG A 78 -10.71 20.75 6.58
N TYR A 79 -9.77 21.42 7.25
CA TYR A 79 -9.18 22.66 6.72
C TYR A 79 -8.47 22.46 5.39
N LEU A 80 -7.75 21.34 5.24
CA LEU A 80 -7.08 21.00 3.99
C LEU A 80 -8.09 20.87 2.85
N ASP A 81 -9.14 20.07 3.03
CA ASP A 81 -10.16 19.83 2.01
C ASP A 81 -10.99 21.09 1.68
N GLU A 82 -11.42 21.85 2.70
CA GLU A 82 -12.35 22.96 2.51
C GLU A 82 -11.66 24.27 2.10
N THR A 83 -10.38 24.47 2.48
CA THR A 83 -9.72 25.79 2.36
C THR A 83 -8.39 25.73 1.63
N TYR A 84 -7.52 24.76 1.93
CA TYR A 84 -6.14 24.76 1.43
C TYR A 84 -6.03 24.16 0.02
N LEU A 85 -6.49 22.92 -0.16
CA LEU A 85 -6.37 22.14 -1.40
C LEU A 85 -7.28 22.58 -2.55
N PRO A 86 -8.38 23.33 -2.34
CA PRO A 86 -9.11 23.93 -3.46
C PRO A 86 -8.29 24.95 -4.28
N ASP A 87 -7.17 25.47 -3.75
CA ASP A 87 -6.26 26.35 -4.48
C ASP A 87 -5.09 25.57 -5.12
N PRO A 88 -5.01 25.48 -6.47
CA PRO A 88 -3.94 24.79 -7.16
C PRO A 88 -2.53 25.35 -6.90
N ALA A 89 -2.40 26.56 -6.36
CA ALA A 89 -1.10 27.10 -5.95
C ALA A 89 -0.48 26.34 -4.76
N ASN A 90 -1.28 25.58 -4.03
CA ASN A 90 -0.87 24.81 -2.86
C ASN A 90 -0.54 23.35 -3.16
N TRP A 91 -0.67 22.93 -4.42
CA TRP A 91 -0.40 21.54 -4.80
C TRP A 91 1.10 21.30 -4.93
N PRO A 92 1.59 20.11 -4.55
CA PRO A 92 2.94 19.69 -4.91
C PRO A 92 3.08 19.68 -6.45
N GLY A 93 4.33 19.77 -6.93
CA GLY A 93 4.66 20.18 -8.30
C GLY A 93 4.08 19.32 -9.44
N ASP A 94 4.97 18.71 -10.22
CA ASP A 94 4.65 18.02 -11.48
C ASP A 94 5.01 16.53 -11.42
N ASN A 95 5.06 15.94 -10.21
CA ASN A 95 5.26 14.52 -10.02
C ASN A 95 3.95 13.74 -10.27
N ALA A 96 4.04 12.57 -10.90
CA ALA A 96 2.89 11.68 -11.09
C ALA A 96 2.23 11.28 -9.77
N TYR A 97 3.02 11.17 -8.70
CA TYR A 97 2.56 10.79 -7.37
C TYR A 97 1.82 11.90 -6.63
N ASP A 98 1.89 13.14 -7.11
CA ASP A 98 1.30 14.30 -6.46
C ASP A 98 -0.23 14.20 -6.39
N GLU A 99 -0.87 13.60 -7.39
CA GLU A 99 -2.33 13.40 -7.38
C GLU A 99 -2.76 12.41 -6.28
N PHE A 100 -2.10 11.26 -6.17
CA PHE A 100 -2.36 10.32 -5.09
C PHE A 100 -2.13 10.96 -3.72
N VAL A 101 -1.05 11.73 -3.57
CA VAL A 101 -0.73 12.43 -2.32
C VAL A 101 -1.86 13.40 -1.94
N LEU A 102 -2.40 14.12 -2.92
CA LEU A 102 -3.49 15.08 -2.71
C LEU A 102 -4.81 14.38 -2.35
N GLU A 103 -5.16 13.30 -3.03
CA GLU A 103 -6.46 12.63 -2.86
C GLU A 103 -6.50 11.71 -1.63
N ASN A 104 -5.35 11.17 -1.20
CA ASN A 104 -5.28 10.17 -0.14
C ASN A 104 -4.60 10.65 1.18
N ILE A 105 -4.73 11.94 1.51
CA ILE A 105 -4.13 12.51 2.72
C ILE A 105 -4.60 11.79 4.00
N ALA A 106 -5.88 11.39 4.07
CA ALA A 106 -6.43 10.71 5.25
C ALA A 106 -5.73 9.37 5.52
N ALA A 107 -5.57 8.50 4.51
CA ALA A 107 -4.86 7.24 4.72
C ALA A 107 -3.38 7.47 5.04
N ARG A 108 -2.74 8.50 4.49
CA ARG A 108 -1.35 8.84 4.83
C ARG A 108 -1.20 9.31 6.27
N MET A 109 -2.12 10.13 6.77
CA MET A 109 -2.18 10.49 8.18
C MET A 109 -2.37 9.26 9.07
N LEU A 110 -3.31 8.37 8.72
CA LEU A 110 -3.54 7.11 9.45
C LEU A 110 -2.33 6.19 9.39
N ALA A 111 -1.65 6.06 8.25
CA ALA A 111 -0.43 5.26 8.11
C ALA A 111 0.65 5.72 9.11
N ARG A 112 0.77 7.04 9.31
CA ARG A 112 1.72 7.57 10.29
C ARG A 112 1.29 7.29 11.73
N VAL A 113 -0.01 7.34 12.03
CA VAL A 113 -0.54 6.94 13.35
C VAL A 113 -0.31 5.44 13.59
N VAL A 114 -0.50 4.59 12.59
CA VAL A 114 -0.18 3.15 12.67
C VAL A 114 1.31 2.99 12.95
N ALA A 115 2.19 3.67 12.21
CA ALA A 115 3.62 3.58 12.45
C ALA A 115 4.02 4.01 13.86
N GLU A 116 3.42 5.06 14.40
CA GLU A 116 3.67 5.49 15.79
C GLU A 116 3.15 4.45 16.81
N SER A 117 1.98 3.87 16.55
CA SER A 117 1.33 2.93 17.48
C SER A 117 2.01 1.56 17.50
N PHE A 118 2.64 1.14 16.39
CA PHE A 118 3.18 -0.21 16.23
C PHE A 118 4.72 -0.27 16.01
N GLY A 119 5.37 0.85 15.72
CA GLY A 119 6.79 0.91 15.31
C GLY A 119 7.79 0.55 16.41
N ALA A 120 7.52 0.85 17.68
CA ALA A 120 8.46 0.58 18.78
C ALA A 120 8.35 -0.86 19.36
N ASP A 121 7.19 -1.49 19.27
CA ASP A 121 6.86 -2.70 20.06
C ASP A 121 6.92 -4.02 19.27
N ARG A 122 7.11 -3.99 17.93
CA ARG A 122 7.03 -5.20 17.08
C ARG A 122 8.12 -5.35 16.02
N SER A 123 9.38 -5.03 16.34
CA SER A 123 10.53 -5.19 15.42
C SER A 123 10.71 -6.61 14.84
N GLY A 124 10.11 -7.65 15.45
CA GLY A 124 10.04 -9.01 14.90
C GLY A 124 8.79 -9.34 14.06
N ASN A 125 7.69 -8.57 14.16
CA ASN A 125 6.36 -8.95 13.66
C ASN A 125 5.72 -7.92 12.71
N TYR A 126 6.39 -6.81 12.38
CA TYR A 126 5.82 -5.80 11.46
C TYR A 126 5.48 -6.37 10.06
N ARG A 127 6.11 -7.47 9.61
CA ARG A 127 5.75 -8.13 8.34
C ARG A 127 4.38 -8.79 8.41
N ASP A 128 4.07 -9.44 9.54
CA ASP A 128 2.74 -10.02 9.77
C ASP A 128 1.70 -8.90 9.87
N LEU A 129 2.07 -7.79 10.51
CA LEU A 129 1.23 -6.60 10.54
C LEU A 129 1.00 -6.03 9.12
N LEU A 130 2.04 -5.89 8.31
CA LEU A 130 1.93 -5.41 6.93
C LEU A 130 1.13 -6.37 6.06
N ALA A 131 1.33 -7.68 6.18
CA ALA A 131 0.57 -8.69 5.46
C ALA A 131 -0.92 -8.65 5.86
N LEU A 132 -1.23 -8.47 7.15
CA LEU A 132 -2.59 -8.29 7.64
C LEU A 132 -3.22 -7.01 7.07
N ILE A 133 -2.49 -5.89 7.11
CA ILE A 133 -2.94 -4.61 6.58
C ILE A 133 -3.20 -4.72 5.07
N ALA A 134 -2.28 -5.34 4.34
CA ALA A 134 -2.43 -5.56 2.92
C ALA A 134 -3.65 -6.43 2.60
N THR A 135 -3.89 -7.48 3.39
CA THR A 135 -5.11 -8.29 3.32
C THR A 135 -6.36 -7.45 3.53
N LEU A 136 -6.37 -6.58 4.53
CA LEU A 136 -7.51 -5.69 4.80
C LEU A 136 -7.73 -4.70 3.66
N VAL A 137 -6.68 -4.11 3.08
CA VAL A 137 -6.80 -3.20 1.92
C VAL A 137 -7.37 -3.93 0.70
N LEU A 138 -6.93 -5.16 0.44
CA LEU A 138 -7.49 -5.99 -0.64
C LEU A 138 -8.98 -6.30 -0.41
N ILE A 139 -9.38 -6.60 0.83
CA ILE A 139 -10.80 -6.80 1.16
C ILE A 139 -11.57 -5.49 1.00
N ALA A 140 -11.02 -4.35 1.45
CA ALA A 140 -11.64 -3.03 1.34
C ALA A 140 -11.91 -2.64 -0.12
N ARG A 141 -11.00 -2.97 -1.04
CA ARG A 141 -11.18 -2.75 -2.49
C ARG A 141 -12.43 -3.46 -3.04
N CYS A 142 -12.75 -4.64 -2.51
CA CYS A 142 -13.91 -5.44 -2.95
C CYS A 142 -15.11 -5.31 -1.99
N TRP A 143 -15.06 -4.39 -1.02
CA TRP A 143 -16.05 -4.28 0.02
C TRP A 143 -17.30 -3.54 -0.47
N ALA A 144 -18.44 -4.23 -0.46
CA ALA A 144 -19.75 -3.65 -0.77
C ALA A 144 -20.60 -3.37 0.49
N GLY A 145 -20.04 -3.64 1.67
CA GLY A 145 -20.70 -3.44 2.96
C GLY A 145 -20.56 -2.02 3.51
N THR A 146 -21.01 -1.82 4.75
CA THR A 146 -20.83 -0.54 5.45
C THR A 146 -19.44 -0.42 6.07
N ASP A 147 -18.98 0.82 6.26
CA ASP A 147 -17.72 1.13 6.93
C ASP A 147 -17.74 0.62 8.37
N GLU A 148 -18.86 0.78 9.09
CA GLU A 148 -18.99 0.30 10.46
C GLU A 148 -18.83 -1.21 10.57
N ALA A 149 -19.34 -1.97 9.60
CA ALA A 149 -19.17 -3.41 9.57
C ALA A 149 -17.69 -3.77 9.34
N PHE A 150 -17.02 -3.12 8.38
CA PHE A 150 -15.62 -3.36 8.09
C PHE A 150 -14.72 -3.07 9.31
N LEU A 151 -15.01 -1.97 10.04
CA LEU A 151 -14.28 -1.57 11.24
C LEU A 151 -14.34 -2.59 12.39
N THR A 152 -15.19 -3.63 12.28
CA THR A 152 -15.26 -4.71 13.27
C THR A 152 -14.51 -5.98 12.88
N LEU A 153 -13.90 -6.05 11.68
CA LEU A 153 -13.31 -7.29 11.14
C LEU A 153 -12.21 -7.91 12.02
N LEU A 154 -11.49 -7.09 12.79
CA LEU A 154 -10.44 -7.51 13.72
C LEU A 154 -10.92 -7.70 15.17
N ASN A 155 -12.19 -7.44 15.46
CA ASN A 155 -12.74 -7.71 16.79
C ASN A 155 -12.72 -9.21 17.07
N ALA A 156 -12.63 -9.59 18.35
CA ALA A 156 -12.71 -10.99 18.76
C ALA A 156 -13.98 -11.68 18.22
N GLU A 157 -15.09 -10.93 18.20
CA GLU A 157 -16.35 -11.29 17.56
C GLU A 157 -16.76 -10.14 16.63
N PRO A 158 -16.52 -10.24 15.31
CA PRO A 158 -17.05 -9.29 14.33
C PRO A 158 -18.58 -9.32 14.29
N THR A 159 -19.19 -8.29 13.73
CA THR A 159 -20.64 -8.30 13.52
C THR A 159 -21.06 -9.37 12.50
N ALA A 160 -22.29 -9.86 12.60
CA ALA A 160 -22.82 -10.82 11.62
C ALA A 160 -22.82 -10.23 10.19
N GLU A 161 -23.12 -8.94 10.06
CA GLU A 161 -23.05 -8.20 8.79
C GLU A 161 -21.63 -8.16 8.23
N ALA A 162 -20.62 -7.94 9.08
CA ALA A 162 -19.22 -7.96 8.64
C ALA A 162 -18.81 -9.32 8.06
N GLU A 163 -19.30 -10.42 8.64
CA GLU A 163 -19.06 -11.77 8.10
C GLU A 163 -19.77 -12.02 6.78
N GLU A 164 -21.00 -11.53 6.63
CA GLU A 164 -21.76 -11.64 5.38
C GLU A 164 -21.06 -10.88 4.25
N TYR A 165 -20.67 -9.63 4.50
CA TYR A 165 -19.95 -8.82 3.52
C TYR A 165 -18.55 -9.37 3.22
N LEU A 166 -17.86 -9.97 4.19
CA LEU A 166 -16.58 -10.63 3.95
C LEU A 166 -16.74 -11.84 3.02
N GLN A 167 -17.80 -12.62 3.20
CA GLN A 167 -18.13 -13.74 2.31
C GLN A 167 -18.48 -13.25 0.90
N GLU A 168 -19.26 -12.18 0.79
CA GLU A 168 -19.60 -11.57 -0.49
C GLU A 168 -18.36 -11.02 -1.22
N ALA A 169 -17.51 -10.27 -0.53
CA ALA A 169 -16.25 -9.76 -1.08
C ALA A 169 -15.34 -10.91 -1.57
N THR A 170 -15.29 -12.01 -0.82
CA THR A 170 -14.52 -13.21 -1.22
C THR A 170 -15.15 -13.90 -2.45
N ALA A 171 -16.48 -13.97 -2.53
CA ALA A 171 -17.18 -14.59 -3.64
C ALA A 171 -17.13 -13.77 -4.93
N ASN A 172 -16.95 -12.45 -4.81
CA ASN A 172 -16.81 -11.52 -5.93
C ASN A 172 -15.35 -11.36 -6.39
N ALA A 173 -14.38 -11.87 -5.63
CA ALA A 173 -12.98 -11.85 -6.03
C ALA A 173 -12.74 -12.76 -7.26
N PRO A 174 -11.74 -12.45 -8.11
CA PRO A 174 -11.38 -13.31 -9.23
C PRO A 174 -11.02 -14.75 -8.81
N GLU A 175 -11.45 -15.74 -9.61
CA GLU A 175 -11.29 -17.16 -9.27
C GLU A 175 -9.81 -17.58 -9.07
N SER A 176 -8.89 -16.91 -9.79
CA SER A 176 -7.44 -17.06 -9.64
C SER A 176 -6.98 -16.86 -8.19
N LEU A 177 -7.66 -15.99 -7.44
CA LEU A 177 -7.30 -15.59 -6.09
C LEU A 177 -7.87 -16.50 -4.99
N TYR A 178 -8.83 -17.39 -5.30
CA TYR A 178 -9.47 -18.22 -4.29
C TYR A 178 -8.49 -19.02 -3.43
N PRO A 179 -7.45 -19.68 -3.96
CA PRO A 179 -6.47 -20.39 -3.13
C PRO A 179 -5.74 -19.45 -2.17
N LEU A 180 -5.32 -18.27 -2.64
CA LEU A 180 -4.64 -17.26 -1.84
C LEU A 180 -5.54 -16.71 -0.73
N LEU A 181 -6.77 -16.31 -1.09
CA LEU A 181 -7.73 -15.76 -0.15
C LEU A 181 -8.12 -16.79 0.91
N THR A 182 -8.51 -17.99 0.49
CA THR A 182 -9.10 -18.99 1.41
C THR A 182 -8.07 -19.70 2.28
N GLU A 183 -6.84 -19.89 1.80
CA GLU A 183 -5.82 -20.68 2.51
C GLU A 183 -4.73 -19.85 3.17
N LEU A 184 -4.48 -18.61 2.71
CA LEU A 184 -3.41 -17.76 3.23
C LEU A 184 -3.97 -16.52 3.93
N LEU A 185 -4.72 -15.68 3.21
CA LEU A 185 -5.07 -14.34 3.70
C LEU A 185 -6.22 -14.35 4.72
N LEU A 186 -7.34 -15.02 4.43
CA LEU A 186 -8.48 -15.09 5.36
C LEU A 186 -8.17 -15.85 6.65
N PRO A 187 -7.42 -16.96 6.64
CA PRO A 187 -6.97 -17.58 7.89
C PRO A 187 -6.14 -16.62 8.75
N ALA A 188 -5.16 -15.92 8.17
CA ALA A 188 -4.35 -14.94 8.89
C ALA A 188 -5.19 -13.80 9.49
N LEU A 189 -6.17 -13.28 8.73
CA LEU A 189 -7.12 -12.28 9.24
C LEU A 189 -7.94 -12.81 10.41
N ARG A 190 -8.42 -14.06 10.34
CA ARG A 190 -9.19 -14.68 11.43
C ARG A 190 -8.34 -14.95 12.66
N GLU A 191 -7.09 -15.36 12.47
CA GLU A 191 -6.12 -15.52 13.57
C GLU A 191 -5.81 -14.18 14.26
N ALA A 192 -5.80 -13.08 13.51
CA ALA A 192 -5.57 -11.74 14.04
C ALA A 192 -6.72 -11.19 14.91
N ARG A 193 -7.90 -11.82 14.89
CA ARG A 193 -9.08 -11.34 15.62
C ARG A 193 -8.88 -11.38 17.13
N GLY A 194 -9.17 -10.26 17.78
CA GLY A 194 -9.04 -10.13 19.24
C GLY A 194 -7.60 -10.10 19.75
N ILE A 195 -6.59 -10.12 18.86
CA ILE A 195 -5.19 -9.91 19.26
C ILE A 195 -4.96 -8.44 19.67
N PHE A 196 -5.56 -7.52 18.92
CA PHE A 196 -5.42 -6.09 19.12
C PHE A 196 -6.47 -5.58 20.12
N ILE A 197 -6.10 -4.56 20.89
CA ILE A 197 -7.12 -3.80 21.65
C ILE A 197 -8.06 -3.10 20.68
N ALA A 198 -9.26 -2.73 21.14
CA ALA A 198 -10.29 -2.17 20.26
C ALA A 198 -9.82 -0.92 19.49
N ALA A 199 -9.02 -0.05 20.11
CA ALA A 199 -8.48 1.14 19.46
C ALA A 199 -7.51 0.79 18.31
N ASP A 200 -6.60 -0.15 18.55
CA ASP A 200 -5.62 -0.63 17.58
C ASP A 200 -6.30 -1.37 16.42
N ALA A 201 -7.28 -2.23 16.73
CA ALA A 201 -8.09 -2.91 15.72
C ALA A 201 -8.80 -1.90 14.81
N HIS A 202 -9.43 -0.89 15.41
CA HIS A 202 -10.13 0.17 14.70
C HIS A 202 -9.18 1.04 13.85
N LEU A 203 -7.98 1.34 14.35
CA LEU A 203 -6.94 2.05 13.60
C LEU A 203 -6.51 1.27 12.36
N LEU A 204 -6.25 -0.03 12.49
CA LEU A 204 -5.83 -0.88 11.37
C LEU A 204 -6.91 -1.02 10.31
N THR A 205 -8.16 -1.29 10.73
CA THR A 205 -9.29 -1.37 9.80
C THR A 205 -9.63 -0.02 9.18
N GLY A 206 -9.51 1.08 9.94
CA GLY A 206 -9.77 2.43 9.46
C GLY A 206 -8.72 2.89 8.45
N TYR A 207 -7.44 2.61 8.70
CA TYR A 207 -6.40 2.81 7.70
C TYR A 207 -6.70 2.01 6.43
N ALA A 208 -7.06 0.73 6.56
CA ALA A 208 -7.34 -0.13 5.42
C ALA A 208 -8.55 0.33 4.59
N LEU A 209 -9.61 0.85 5.22
CA LEU A 209 -10.73 1.49 4.51
C LEU A 209 -10.27 2.73 3.74
N ALA A 210 -9.60 3.67 4.42
CA ALA A 210 -9.13 4.90 3.79
C ALA A 210 -8.17 4.62 2.61
N ALA A 211 -7.28 3.65 2.78
CA ALA A 211 -6.38 3.18 1.72
C ALA A 211 -7.15 2.45 0.60
N GLY A 212 -8.09 1.58 0.96
CA GLY A 212 -8.89 0.77 0.04
C GLY A 212 -9.71 1.59 -0.95
N TYR A 213 -10.22 2.76 -0.54
CA TYR A 213 -10.93 3.69 -1.43
C TYR A 213 -10.11 4.07 -2.68
N PHE A 214 -8.78 4.17 -2.55
CA PHE A 214 -7.88 4.56 -3.63
C PHE A 214 -7.09 3.38 -4.20
N ALA A 215 -7.32 2.16 -3.72
CA ALA A 215 -6.54 0.99 -4.14
C ALA A 215 -6.79 0.61 -5.60
N GLY A 216 -7.90 1.04 -6.22
CA GLY A 216 -8.12 0.85 -7.66
C GLY A 216 -7.30 1.81 -8.54
N GLU A 217 -7.25 3.10 -8.17
CA GLU A 217 -6.58 4.13 -8.96
C GLU A 217 -5.07 4.20 -8.68
N HIS A 218 -4.67 3.90 -7.43
CA HIS A 218 -3.29 4.02 -6.93
C HIS A 218 -2.88 2.82 -6.07
N PRO A 219 -2.95 1.60 -6.63
CA PRO A 219 -2.82 0.35 -5.88
C PRO A 219 -1.55 0.24 -5.07
N TYR A 220 -0.39 0.55 -5.66
CA TYR A 220 0.90 0.37 -5.01
C TYR A 220 1.18 1.46 -3.98
N GLU A 221 0.71 2.67 -4.25
CA GLU A 221 0.90 3.84 -3.41
C GLU A 221 0.10 3.73 -2.10
N THR A 222 -1.06 3.07 -2.11
CA THR A 222 -1.87 2.85 -0.91
C THR A 222 -1.12 2.12 0.19
N LEU A 223 -0.38 1.06 -0.13
CA LEU A 223 0.46 0.35 0.83
C LEU A 223 1.87 0.93 0.97
N ASN A 224 2.39 1.64 -0.03
CA ASN A 224 3.74 2.21 0.06
C ASN A 224 3.88 3.15 1.28
N GLY A 225 2.89 4.00 1.53
CA GLY A 225 2.92 4.93 2.66
C GLY A 225 3.12 4.24 4.02
N ILE A 226 2.41 3.14 4.26
CA ILE A 226 2.53 2.39 5.52
C ILE A 226 3.75 1.48 5.54
N HIS A 227 4.12 0.90 4.40
CA HIS A 227 5.31 0.06 4.29
C HIS A 227 6.57 0.86 4.59
N VAL A 228 6.71 2.06 4.02
CA VAL A 228 7.82 2.98 4.32
C VAL A 228 7.77 3.45 5.78
N SER A 229 6.57 3.76 6.30
CA SER A 229 6.43 4.25 7.68
C SER A 229 6.73 3.19 8.74
N LEU A 230 6.49 1.90 8.45
CA LEU A 230 6.76 0.77 9.35
C LEU A 230 8.13 0.12 9.14
N ALA A 231 8.75 0.31 7.97
CA ALA A 231 10.12 -0.15 7.74
C ALA A 231 11.06 0.65 8.68
N ASP A 232 11.83 -0.05 9.52
CA ASP A 232 12.87 0.61 10.34
C ASP A 232 13.77 1.47 9.45
N ALA A 233 14.15 2.65 9.95
CA ALA A 233 15.10 3.56 9.29
C ALA A 233 16.45 2.89 8.96
N ASP A 234 16.80 1.79 9.64
CA ASP A 234 18.06 1.05 9.48
C ASP A 234 17.98 -0.10 8.46
N ARG A 235 16.88 -0.27 7.74
CA ARG A 235 16.74 -1.33 6.72
C ARG A 235 17.20 -0.86 5.36
N THR A 236 17.79 -1.79 4.62
CA THR A 236 18.16 -1.60 3.22
C THR A 236 16.89 -1.50 2.37
N LEU A 237 16.32 -0.30 2.29
CA LEU A 237 15.53 0.10 1.12
C LEU A 237 16.36 -0.20 -0.13
N PRO A 238 15.72 -0.49 -1.28
CA PRO A 238 16.43 -0.55 -2.54
C PRO A 238 17.31 0.70 -2.68
N ASP A 239 18.62 0.51 -2.78
CA ASP A 239 19.51 1.63 -2.98
C ASP A 239 19.32 2.21 -4.39
N ASP A 240 19.81 3.43 -4.59
CA ASP A 240 19.70 4.12 -5.88
C ASP A 240 20.33 3.29 -7.03
N GLU A 241 21.33 2.46 -6.72
CA GLU A 241 21.97 1.56 -7.68
C GLU A 241 21.03 0.43 -8.13
N LEU A 242 20.36 -0.25 -7.18
CA LEU A 242 19.40 -1.29 -7.47
C LEU A 242 18.19 -0.74 -8.22
N MET A 243 17.68 0.44 -7.82
CA MET A 243 16.61 1.12 -8.54
C MET A 243 17.00 1.41 -9.99
N THR A 244 18.16 2.05 -10.20
CA THR A 244 18.69 2.35 -11.54
C THR A 244 18.86 1.07 -12.36
N ARG A 245 19.34 -0.02 -11.76
CA ARG A 245 19.52 -1.29 -12.45
C ARG A 245 18.19 -1.89 -12.91
N VAL A 246 17.16 -1.84 -12.08
CA VAL A 246 15.81 -2.33 -12.44
C VAL A 246 15.24 -1.49 -13.58
N GLU A 247 15.38 -0.16 -13.51
CA GLU A 247 14.95 0.75 -14.58
C GLU A 247 15.68 0.48 -15.91
N ASP A 248 17.00 0.26 -15.86
CA ASP A 248 17.81 -0.05 -17.04
C ASP A 248 17.38 -1.37 -17.69
N VAL A 249 17.07 -2.40 -16.88
CA VAL A 249 16.58 -3.69 -17.38
C VAL A 249 15.19 -3.56 -18.02
N LEU A 250 14.27 -2.84 -17.37
CA LEU A 250 12.94 -2.54 -17.94
C LEU A 250 13.07 -1.82 -19.29
N LYS A 251 13.93 -0.81 -19.35
CA LYS A 251 14.19 -0.03 -20.57
C LYS A 251 14.81 -0.90 -21.66
N ALA A 252 15.75 -1.77 -21.32
CA ALA A 252 16.38 -2.69 -22.27
C ALA A 252 15.34 -3.68 -22.85
N ASN A 253 14.52 -4.31 -22.00
CA ASN A 253 13.47 -5.23 -22.44
C ASN A 253 12.43 -4.53 -23.33
N PHE A 254 12.03 -3.30 -22.98
CA PHE A 254 11.12 -2.51 -23.80
C PHE A 254 11.71 -2.18 -25.18
N GLN A 255 13.00 -1.84 -25.25
CA GLN A 255 13.70 -1.57 -26.51
C GLN A 255 13.87 -2.82 -27.37
N ALA A 256 14.17 -3.97 -26.75
CA ALA A 256 14.27 -5.26 -27.43
C ALA A 256 12.93 -5.65 -28.06
N ALA A 257 11.84 -5.61 -27.29
CA ALA A 257 10.49 -5.92 -27.77
C ALA A 257 10.07 -5.04 -28.95
N ARG A 258 10.43 -3.74 -28.94
CA ARG A 258 10.13 -2.83 -30.05
C ARG A 258 10.97 -3.09 -31.31
N SER A 259 12.16 -3.65 -31.16
CA SER A 259 13.07 -3.96 -32.26
C SER A 259 12.68 -5.26 -32.97
N GLU A 260 12.15 -6.24 -32.24
CA GLU A 260 11.62 -7.50 -32.79
C GLU A 260 10.36 -7.29 -33.66
N VAL A 261 9.54 -6.25 -33.38
CA VAL A 261 8.39 -5.88 -34.24
C VAL A 261 8.82 -5.51 -35.68
N GLY A 262 10.12 -5.26 -35.93
CA GLY A 262 10.67 -4.93 -37.25
C GLY A 262 11.64 -5.97 -37.86
N ALA A 263 12.07 -6.99 -37.13
CA ALA A 263 13.06 -7.96 -37.58
C ALA A 263 12.67 -9.38 -37.17
N ALA A 264 12.49 -10.26 -38.15
CA ALA A 264 12.33 -11.69 -37.92
C ALA A 264 13.70 -12.32 -37.67
N ASP A 265 14.23 -12.26 -36.45
CA ASP A 265 15.24 -13.23 -35.99
C ASP A 265 15.42 -13.17 -34.46
N GLU A 266 15.27 -14.34 -33.83
CA GLU A 266 15.54 -14.70 -32.43
C GLU A 266 14.79 -13.90 -31.34
N ASN A 267 13.68 -14.45 -30.80
CA ASN A 267 13.08 -14.01 -29.53
C ASN A 267 14.15 -14.01 -28.44
N GLN A 268 14.67 -12.84 -28.06
CA GLN A 268 15.61 -12.75 -26.95
C GLN A 268 14.85 -12.95 -25.64
N GLU A 269 15.34 -13.85 -24.78
CA GLU A 269 14.78 -14.01 -23.44
C GLU A 269 14.85 -12.68 -22.69
N PRO A 270 13.77 -12.26 -22.00
CA PRO A 270 13.78 -11.04 -21.21
C PRO A 270 14.93 -11.02 -20.21
N HIS A 271 15.56 -9.87 -20.04
CA HIS A 271 16.55 -9.69 -18.99
C HIS A 271 15.84 -9.58 -17.63
N HIS A 272 16.44 -10.20 -16.60
CA HIS A 272 15.90 -10.20 -15.25
C HIS A 272 16.94 -9.72 -14.22
N VAL A 273 16.45 -9.08 -13.16
CA VAL A 273 17.17 -8.84 -11.92
C VAL A 273 16.87 -9.98 -10.96
N THR A 274 17.88 -10.80 -10.68
CA THR A 274 17.73 -11.92 -9.75
C THR A 274 17.90 -11.48 -8.30
N LEU A 275 16.84 -11.61 -7.51
CA LEU A 275 16.83 -11.43 -6.06
C LEU A 275 16.96 -12.78 -5.34
N PRO A 276 17.47 -12.82 -4.10
CA PRO A 276 17.53 -14.07 -3.35
C PRO A 276 16.13 -14.60 -3.04
N GLY A 277 15.88 -15.90 -3.21
CA GLY A 277 14.61 -16.55 -2.86
C GLY A 277 14.40 -16.73 -1.34
N ASN A 278 14.71 -15.70 -0.55
CA ASN A 278 14.63 -15.70 0.91
C ASN A 278 13.86 -14.46 1.40
N ARG A 279 13.82 -14.27 2.73
CA ARG A 279 13.15 -13.13 3.39
C ARG A 279 13.56 -11.78 2.79
N ASP A 280 14.86 -11.52 2.70
CA ASP A 280 15.38 -10.22 2.27
C ASP A 280 15.04 -9.92 0.80
N GLY A 281 15.05 -10.95 -0.05
CA GLY A 281 14.69 -10.78 -1.46
C GLY A 281 13.22 -10.48 -1.68
N TYR A 282 12.30 -11.14 -0.96
CA TYR A 282 10.87 -10.81 -1.07
C TYR A 282 10.53 -9.42 -0.52
N GLU A 283 11.16 -9.01 0.58
CA GLU A 283 11.01 -7.66 1.12
C GLU A 283 11.56 -6.60 0.16
N THR A 284 12.74 -6.85 -0.41
CA THR A 284 13.33 -5.99 -1.46
C THR A 284 12.39 -5.90 -2.67
N ALA A 285 11.80 -7.02 -3.10
CA ALA A 285 10.86 -7.05 -4.22
C ALA A 285 9.59 -6.24 -3.93
N ALA A 286 9.04 -6.35 -2.71
CA ALA A 286 7.89 -5.56 -2.28
C ALA A 286 8.21 -4.05 -2.30
N HIS A 287 9.39 -3.64 -1.81
CA HIS A 287 9.83 -2.23 -1.89
C HIS A 287 10.04 -1.75 -3.33
N LEU A 288 10.64 -2.59 -4.18
CA LEU A 288 10.82 -2.27 -5.60
C LEU A 288 9.49 -2.07 -6.31
N ILE A 289 8.51 -2.94 -6.09
CA ILE A 289 7.17 -2.80 -6.66
C ILE A 289 6.46 -1.55 -6.10
N ALA A 290 6.61 -1.28 -4.81
CA ALA A 290 6.02 -0.09 -4.18
C ALA A 290 6.56 1.23 -4.76
N ALA A 291 7.83 1.26 -5.15
CA ALA A 291 8.47 2.44 -5.75
C ALA A 291 8.35 2.49 -7.29
N LEU A 292 8.33 1.32 -7.93
CA LEU A 292 8.31 1.13 -9.36
C LEU A 292 7.41 -0.08 -9.68
N PRO A 293 6.10 0.15 -9.90
CA PRO A 293 5.12 -0.90 -10.12
C PRO A 293 5.54 -1.98 -11.13
N GLN A 294 6.18 -1.60 -12.24
CA GLN A 294 6.61 -2.52 -13.31
C GLN A 294 7.81 -3.39 -12.92
N ALA A 295 8.42 -3.19 -11.75
CA ALA A 295 9.55 -4.00 -11.31
C ALA A 295 9.20 -5.50 -11.27
N HIS A 296 7.92 -5.85 -11.07
CA HIS A 296 7.47 -7.24 -11.10
C HIS A 296 7.80 -7.97 -12.41
N ASP A 297 7.84 -7.27 -13.56
CA ASP A 297 8.11 -7.87 -14.87
C ASP A 297 9.55 -8.40 -15.01
N VAL A 298 10.47 -7.84 -14.22
CA VAL A 298 11.90 -8.07 -14.36
C VAL A 298 12.53 -8.72 -13.13
N ILE A 299 11.77 -8.90 -12.05
CA ILE A 299 12.25 -9.58 -10.85
C ILE A 299 12.15 -11.09 -11.03
N ALA A 300 13.26 -11.78 -10.81
CA ALA A 300 13.30 -13.23 -10.68
C ALA A 300 13.89 -13.62 -9.32
N PHE A 301 13.49 -14.76 -8.76
CA PHE A 301 14.06 -15.25 -7.51
C PHE A 301 15.02 -16.41 -7.76
N SER A 302 16.20 -16.37 -7.13
CA SER A 302 17.11 -17.51 -7.14
C SER A 302 16.53 -18.66 -6.31
N THR A 303 16.77 -19.90 -6.77
CA THR A 303 16.43 -21.08 -6.00
C THR A 303 17.29 -21.11 -4.72
N PRO A 304 16.69 -21.27 -3.52
CA PRO A 304 17.47 -21.30 -2.29
C PRO A 304 18.45 -22.48 -2.30
N PRO A 305 19.71 -22.28 -1.88
CA PRO A 305 20.70 -23.34 -1.85
C PRO A 305 20.34 -24.37 -0.78
N GLY A 306 19.77 -25.50 -1.20
CA GLY A 306 19.78 -26.78 -0.48
C GLY A 306 19.44 -26.75 1.02
N GLU A 307 18.18 -26.44 1.38
CA GLU A 307 17.57 -26.97 2.61
C GLU A 307 16.22 -27.60 2.24
N GLY A 308 16.07 -28.89 2.56
CA GLY A 308 15.00 -29.73 2.03
C GLY A 308 13.60 -29.38 2.53
N THR A 309 12.63 -29.48 1.60
CA THR A 309 11.26 -29.98 1.80
C THR A 309 10.50 -29.56 3.06
N ASN A 310 10.73 -28.35 3.57
CA ASN A 310 9.93 -27.79 4.64
C ASN A 310 9.25 -26.53 4.09
N ALA A 311 7.92 -26.50 4.27
CA ALA A 311 7.09 -25.32 4.07
C ALA A 311 7.84 -24.05 4.50
N LEU A 312 7.79 -23.01 3.67
CA LEU A 312 8.39 -21.68 3.91
C LEU A 312 8.56 -21.43 5.42
N ALA A 313 9.81 -21.39 5.93
CA ALA A 313 10.05 -21.01 7.32
C ALA A 313 9.26 -19.73 7.63
N ASP A 314 8.66 -19.61 8.81
CA ASP A 314 7.64 -18.59 9.09
C ASP A 314 8.10 -17.16 8.71
N ASP A 315 9.38 -16.83 8.99
CA ASP A 315 10.02 -15.57 8.59
C ASP A 315 10.02 -15.31 7.07
N ARG A 316 10.16 -16.35 6.25
CA ARG A 316 10.09 -16.27 4.78
C ARG A 316 8.64 -16.16 4.30
N ARG A 317 7.69 -16.79 5.00
CA ARG A 317 6.26 -16.76 4.63
C ARG A 317 5.69 -15.36 4.72
N ALA A 318 6.02 -14.59 5.76
CA ALA A 318 5.51 -13.23 5.93
C ALA A 318 5.99 -12.28 4.81
N ALA A 319 7.29 -12.30 4.50
CA ALA A 319 7.86 -11.49 3.42
C ALA A 319 7.32 -11.91 2.04
N PHE A 320 7.14 -13.22 1.82
CA PHE A 320 6.52 -13.74 0.59
C PHE A 320 5.05 -13.31 0.47
N THR A 321 4.29 -13.36 1.57
CA THR A 321 2.89 -12.91 1.61
C THR A 321 2.79 -11.42 1.31
N LEU A 322 3.68 -10.60 1.89
CA LEU A 322 3.74 -9.17 1.59
C LEU A 322 4.01 -8.91 0.10
N TYR A 323 4.98 -9.62 -0.49
CA TYR A 323 5.26 -9.53 -1.92
C TYR A 323 4.04 -9.92 -2.78
N LEU A 324 3.36 -11.02 -2.44
CA LEU A 324 2.13 -11.42 -3.11
C LEU A 324 1.05 -10.35 -2.98
N CYS A 325 0.87 -9.75 -1.80
CA CYS A 325 -0.13 -8.69 -1.64
C CYS A 325 0.18 -7.45 -2.50
N TYR A 326 1.45 -7.09 -2.66
CA TYR A 326 1.84 -6.03 -3.60
C TYR A 326 1.50 -6.38 -5.05
N LEU A 327 1.65 -7.63 -5.48
CA LEU A 327 1.20 -8.06 -6.81
C LEU A 327 -0.32 -7.98 -6.95
N LEU A 328 -1.06 -8.42 -5.92
CA LEU A 328 -2.53 -8.44 -5.90
C LEU A 328 -3.18 -7.05 -5.91
N LEU A 329 -2.43 -6.01 -5.56
CA LEU A 329 -2.94 -4.66 -5.64
C LEU A 329 -3.07 -4.20 -7.10
N GLY A 330 -2.23 -4.69 -8.02
CA GLY A 330 -2.34 -4.32 -9.42
C GLY A 330 -3.72 -4.66 -10.02
N ASP A 331 -4.26 -3.76 -10.84
CA ASP A 331 -5.55 -3.94 -11.53
C ASP A 331 -5.40 -4.74 -12.84
N ASP A 332 -4.44 -5.67 -12.90
CA ASP A 332 -4.18 -6.50 -14.07
C ASP A 332 -4.43 -7.98 -13.73
N ASP A 333 -5.38 -8.61 -14.42
CA ASP A 333 -5.66 -10.04 -14.33
C ASP A 333 -4.38 -10.90 -14.44
N SER A 334 -3.38 -10.42 -15.19
CA SER A 334 -2.08 -11.07 -15.35
C SER A 334 -1.30 -11.14 -14.02
N LEU A 335 -1.38 -10.10 -13.19
CA LEU A 335 -0.71 -10.02 -11.89
C LEU A 335 -1.37 -10.93 -10.85
N GLU A 336 -2.71 -10.97 -10.85
CA GLU A 336 -3.47 -11.88 -10.00
C GLU A 336 -3.15 -13.34 -10.30
N GLN A 337 -3.14 -13.69 -11.60
CA GLN A 337 -2.77 -15.02 -12.05
C GLN A 337 -1.31 -15.34 -11.70
N HIS A 338 -0.40 -14.38 -11.87
CA HIS A 338 1.00 -14.53 -11.50
C HIS A 338 1.19 -14.79 -10.00
N ALA A 339 0.52 -14.01 -9.14
CA ALA A 339 0.54 -14.23 -7.69
C ALA A 339 0.00 -15.62 -7.31
N ALA A 340 -1.10 -16.04 -7.95
CA ALA A 340 -1.68 -17.36 -7.73
C ALA A 340 -0.74 -18.50 -8.16
N GLU A 341 -0.04 -18.33 -9.28
CA GLU A 341 0.97 -19.29 -9.77
C GLU A 341 2.18 -19.38 -8.83
N LEU A 342 2.70 -18.25 -8.38
CA LEU A 342 3.79 -18.20 -7.40
C LEU A 342 3.40 -18.91 -6.10
N TYR A 343 2.19 -18.67 -5.61
CA TYR A 343 1.69 -19.33 -4.42
C TYR A 343 1.53 -20.85 -4.62
N ARG A 344 0.96 -21.30 -5.74
CA ARG A 344 0.86 -22.73 -6.07
C ARG A 344 2.23 -23.39 -6.14
N ALA A 345 3.18 -22.77 -6.85
CA ALA A 345 4.56 -23.28 -6.95
C ALA A 345 5.23 -23.38 -5.57
N SER A 346 4.95 -22.43 -4.66
CA SER A 346 5.49 -22.46 -3.29
C SER A 346 4.96 -23.61 -2.43
N ARG A 347 3.81 -24.21 -2.79
CA ARG A 347 3.21 -25.37 -2.11
C ARG A 347 3.73 -26.72 -2.63
N GLU A 348 4.18 -26.75 -3.88
CA GLU A 348 4.61 -27.98 -4.56
C GLU A 348 6.10 -28.32 -4.33
N GLY A 349 6.91 -27.34 -3.91
CA GLY A 349 8.33 -27.50 -3.61
C GLY A 349 8.64 -27.83 -2.15
#